data_AF-A0A1M5BVK1-F1
#
_entry.id   AF-A0A1M5BVK1-F1
#
_cell.length_a   1.000
_cell.length_b   1.000
_cell.length_c   1.000
_cell.angle_alpha   90.00
_cell.angle_beta   90.00
_cell.angle_gamma   90.00
#
_symmetry.space_group_name_H-M   'P 1'
#
loop_
_entity.id
_entity.type
_entity.pdbx_description
1 polymer ?
#
loop_
_entity_poly.entity_id
_entity_poly.type
_entity_poly.pdbx_seq_one_letter_code
_entity_poly.pdbx_strand_id
1 'polypeptide(L)'
;MGRGENVLKKTYLQKTLAFIDSETELLHLKIRYPEQFCQPSKQTFKSDLYIIPKSKGLGIIGMAEIVVGLFLSGEVKDKSGKAVSLTLLAQTFEHAFNFSFGSIYDKQDALFRRKPFNLTRTLDFLKSLIHRKDNTINNR
;
A
#
# COMPACT_ATOMS: atom_id res chain seq x y z
N MET A 1 -41.95 -31.14 34.22
CA MET A 1 -40.87 -30.52 33.42
C MET A 1 -39.57 -31.23 33.80
N GLY A 2 -38.79 -31.81 32.88
CA GLY A 2 -37.49 -32.40 33.29
C GLY A 2 -36.79 -33.41 32.37
N ARG A 3 -37.42 -33.93 31.30
CA ARG A 3 -36.74 -34.88 30.37
C ARG A 3 -36.15 -34.22 29.12
N GLY A 4 -36.80 -33.21 28.53
CA GLY A 4 -36.35 -32.57 27.29
C GLY A 4 -35.13 -31.64 27.44
N GLU A 5 -35.02 -30.92 28.57
CA GLU A 5 -33.92 -29.99 28.82
C GLU A 5 -32.54 -30.67 28.91
N ASN A 6 -32.50 -31.91 29.39
CA ASN A 6 -31.26 -32.66 29.56
C ASN A 6 -30.73 -33.21 28.22
N VAL A 7 -31.64 -33.51 27.29
CA VAL A 7 -31.29 -33.97 25.93
C VAL A 7 -30.67 -32.83 25.12
N LEU A 8 -31.26 -31.63 25.16
CA LEU A 8 -30.71 -30.47 24.45
C LEU A 8 -29.31 -30.09 24.94
N LYS A 9 -29.10 -30.08 26.27
CA LYS A 9 -27.78 -29.83 26.87
C LYS A 9 -26.75 -30.88 26.43
N LYS A 10 -27.14 -32.17 26.42
CA LYS A 10 -26.26 -33.25 25.95
C LYS A 10 -25.90 -33.11 24.48
N THR A 11 -26.86 -32.79 23.62
CA THR A 11 -26.63 -32.54 22.19
C THR A 11 -25.71 -31.34 21.96
N TYR A 12 -25.89 -30.26 22.74
CA TYR A 12 -25.02 -29.09 22.68
C TYR A 12 -23.56 -29.45 23.02
N LEU A 13 -23.34 -30.21 24.10
CA LEU A 13 -22.00 -30.68 24.49
C LEU A 13 -21.36 -31.56 23.41
N GLN A 14 -22.13 -32.47 22.83
CA GLN A 14 -21.65 -33.32 21.73
C GLN A 14 -21.24 -32.51 20.50
N LYS A 15 -22.02 -31.50 20.12
CA LYS A 15 -21.67 -30.60 19.00
C LYS A 15 -20.44 -29.74 19.32
N THR A 16 -20.32 -29.28 20.55
CA THR A 16 -19.15 -28.50 20.99
C THR A 16 -17.88 -29.34 20.93
N LEU A 17 -17.95 -30.60 21.36
CA LEU A 17 -16.83 -31.54 21.26
C LEU A 17 -16.44 -31.79 19.80
N ALA A 18 -17.42 -32.09 18.93
CA ALA A 18 -17.16 -32.28 17.50
C ALA A 18 -16.55 -31.04 16.82
N PHE A 19 -16.92 -29.83 17.26
CA PHE A 19 -16.31 -28.59 16.80
C PHE A 19 -14.84 -28.49 17.21
N ILE A 20 -14.52 -28.78 18.47
CA ILE A 20 -13.14 -28.79 18.98
C ILE A 20 -12.29 -29.83 18.24
N ASP A 21 -12.84 -31.02 18.00
CA ASP A 21 -12.16 -32.07 17.24
C ASP A 21 -11.88 -31.62 15.81
N SER A 22 -12.85 -30.96 15.16
CA SER A 22 -12.67 -30.41 13.82
C SER A 22 -11.62 -29.30 13.78
N GLU A 23 -11.58 -28.39 14.78
CA GLU A 23 -10.52 -27.37 14.85
C GLU A 23 -9.14 -28.00 15.03
N THR A 24 -9.04 -29.05 15.85
CA THR A 24 -7.79 -29.78 16.07
C THR A 24 -7.29 -30.41 14.78
N GLU A 25 -8.19 -31.02 14.01
CA GLU A 25 -7.87 -31.61 12.70
C GLU A 25 -7.42 -30.54 11.69
N LEU A 26 -8.09 -29.38 11.65
CA LEU A 26 -7.70 -28.26 10.80
C LEU A 26 -6.31 -27.71 11.16
N LEU A 27 -5.99 -27.60 12.45
CA LEU A 27 -4.65 -27.20 12.90
C LEU A 27 -3.59 -28.22 12.51
N HIS A 28 -3.86 -29.51 12.68
CA HIS A 28 -2.98 -30.58 12.22
C HIS A 28 -2.73 -30.52 10.71
N LEU A 29 -3.78 -30.25 9.92
CA LEU A 29 -3.66 -30.09 8.47
C LEU A 29 -2.74 -28.92 8.11
N LYS A 30 -2.88 -27.80 8.81
CA LYS A 30 -2.03 -26.61 8.62
C LYS A 30 -0.57 -26.84 9.03
N ILE A 31 -0.32 -27.63 10.07
CA ILE A 31 1.02 -28.02 10.50
C ILE A 31 1.66 -29.03 9.53
N ARG A 32 0.86 -29.95 8.97
CA ARG A 32 1.34 -30.99 8.06
C ARG A 32 1.65 -30.45 6.66
N TYR A 33 0.89 -29.48 6.18
CA TYR A 33 1.04 -28.90 4.85
C TYR A 33 1.20 -27.38 4.89
N PRO A 34 2.19 -26.84 5.62
CA PRO A 34 2.34 -25.41 5.80
C PRO A 34 2.42 -24.66 4.47
N GLU A 35 3.04 -25.23 3.44
CA GLU A 35 3.18 -24.67 2.10
C GLU A 35 1.86 -24.38 1.38
N GLN A 36 0.79 -25.13 1.65
CA GLN A 36 -0.54 -24.89 1.07
C GLN A 36 -1.27 -23.73 1.75
N PHE A 37 -0.89 -23.43 3.00
CA PHE A 37 -1.43 -22.32 3.79
C PHE A 37 -0.47 -21.13 3.89
N CYS A 38 0.76 -21.28 3.42
CA CYS A 38 1.67 -20.19 3.19
C CYS A 38 1.08 -19.33 2.07
N GLN A 39 0.65 -18.12 2.44
CA GLN A 39 0.52 -17.04 1.47
C GLN A 39 1.81 -17.03 0.65
N PRO A 40 1.75 -16.99 -0.70
CA PRO A 40 2.96 -16.97 -1.52
C PRO A 40 3.86 -15.90 -0.92
N SER A 41 5.02 -16.32 -0.41
CA SER A 41 5.95 -15.44 0.29
C SER A 41 6.04 -14.21 -0.56
N LYS A 42 5.45 -13.09 -0.11
CA LYS A 42 5.35 -11.86 -0.89
C LYS A 42 6.76 -11.64 -1.39
N GLN A 43 7.00 -11.88 -2.68
CA GLN A 43 8.32 -11.74 -3.26
C GLN A 43 8.61 -10.28 -3.00
N THR A 44 9.41 -10.02 -1.97
CA THR A 44 9.48 -8.70 -1.38
C THR A 44 10.42 -8.01 -2.32
N PHE A 45 9.87 -7.52 -3.44
CA PHE A 45 10.60 -6.73 -4.40
C PHE A 45 11.27 -5.65 -3.58
N LYS A 46 12.57 -5.80 -3.41
CA LYS A 46 13.38 -4.90 -2.63
C LYS A 46 14.06 -4.02 -3.65
N SER A 47 13.52 -2.83 -3.82
CA SER A 47 14.13 -1.85 -4.69
C SER A 47 15.48 -1.42 -4.13
N ASP A 48 16.50 -1.39 -4.98
CA ASP A 48 17.80 -0.78 -4.67
C ASP A 48 17.76 0.76 -4.76
N LEU A 49 16.63 1.32 -5.19
CA LEU A 49 16.40 2.75 -5.25
C LEU A 49 15.93 3.27 -3.90
N TYR A 50 16.49 4.40 -3.47
CA TYR A 50 16.10 5.09 -2.25
C TYR A 50 15.90 6.58 -2.51
N ILE A 51 14.96 7.18 -1.78
CA ILE A 51 14.80 8.63 -1.73
C ILE A 51 15.43 9.15 -0.45
N ILE A 52 16.05 10.33 -0.54
CA ILE A 52 16.48 11.10 0.61
C ILE A 52 15.26 11.85 1.17
N PRO A 53 14.64 11.39 2.28
CA PRO A 53 13.28 11.83 2.66
C PRO A 53 13.19 13.32 3.04
N LYS A 54 14.31 13.88 3.48
CA LYS A 54 14.46 15.28 3.91
C LYS A 54 15.07 16.19 2.83
N SER A 55 15.17 15.73 1.59
CA SER A 55 15.71 16.56 0.52
C SER A 55 14.79 17.76 0.24
N LYS A 56 15.39 18.92 -0.05
CA LYS A 56 14.65 20.17 -0.31
C LYS A 56 13.82 20.13 -1.59
N GLY A 57 14.26 19.34 -2.57
CA GLY A 57 13.58 19.20 -3.86
C GLY A 57 12.58 18.06 -3.87
N LEU A 58 13.01 16.84 -3.52
CA LEU A 58 12.26 15.60 -3.73
C LEU A 58 12.05 14.82 -2.42
N GLY A 59 11.76 15.54 -1.33
CA GLY A 59 11.44 14.92 -0.04
C GLY A 59 10.08 14.22 -0.06
N ILE A 60 9.63 13.70 1.10
CA ILE A 60 8.36 12.94 1.21
C ILE A 60 7.17 13.71 0.62
N ILE A 61 7.03 15.00 0.90
CA ILE A 61 5.92 15.79 0.34
C ILE A 61 6.09 16.02 -1.16
N GLY A 62 7.32 16.14 -1.66
CA GLY A 62 7.54 16.28 -3.09
C GLY A 62 7.19 15.01 -3.86
N MET A 63 7.45 13.83 -3.28
CA MET A 63 6.91 12.59 -3.84
C MET A 63 5.39 12.51 -3.75
N ALA A 64 4.79 13.01 -2.67
CA ALA A 64 3.33 13.06 -2.57
C ALA A 64 2.73 13.97 -3.66
N GLU A 65 3.38 15.09 -3.98
CA GLU A 65 2.99 15.98 -5.08
C GLU A 65 2.99 15.25 -6.43
N ILE A 66 4.02 14.44 -6.71
CA ILE A 66 4.09 13.62 -7.94
C ILE A 66 3.00 12.56 -7.96
N VAL A 67 2.85 11.79 -6.88
CA VAL A 67 1.84 10.73 -6.78
C VAL A 67 0.42 11.29 -6.90
N VAL A 68 0.13 12.41 -6.23
CA VAL A 68 -1.18 13.08 -6.33
C VAL A 68 -1.40 13.63 -7.73
N GLY A 69 -0.40 14.25 -8.37
CA GLY A 69 -0.50 14.72 -9.75
C GLY A 69 -0.79 13.58 -10.73
N LEU A 70 -0.11 12.45 -10.59
CA LEU A 70 -0.36 11.24 -11.38
C LEU A 70 -1.77 10.69 -11.14
N PHE A 71 -2.22 10.63 -9.89
CA PHE A 71 -3.58 10.20 -9.55
C PHE A 71 -4.64 11.11 -10.19
N LEU A 72 -4.46 12.43 -10.08
CA LEU A 72 -5.37 13.42 -10.64
C LEU A 72 -5.38 13.44 -12.17
N SER A 73 -4.29 13.02 -12.83
CA SER A 73 -4.26 12.87 -14.29
C SER A 73 -5.29 11.86 -14.79
N GLY A 74 -5.64 10.84 -13.98
CA GLY A 74 -6.54 9.77 -14.39
C GLY A 74 -5.96 8.80 -15.45
N GLU A 75 -4.72 9.03 -15.88
CA GLU A 75 -4.05 8.27 -16.95
C GLU A 75 -3.42 6.96 -16.46
N VAL A 76 -3.22 6.81 -15.15
CA VAL A 76 -2.70 5.57 -14.58
C VAL A 76 -3.82 4.54 -14.43
N LYS A 77 -3.72 3.44 -15.18
CA LYS A 77 -4.66 2.32 -15.14
C LYS A 77 -4.02 1.05 -14.60
N ASP A 78 -4.83 0.18 -14.01
CA ASP A 78 -4.41 -1.18 -13.68
C ASP A 78 -4.32 -2.07 -14.93
N LYS A 79 -3.89 -3.32 -14.73
CA LYS A 79 -3.78 -4.32 -15.82
C LYS A 79 -5.11 -4.61 -16.53
N SER A 80 -6.23 -4.26 -15.90
CA SER A 80 -7.59 -4.41 -16.43
C SER A 80 -8.10 -3.13 -17.10
N GLY A 81 -7.29 -2.07 -17.17
CA GLY A 81 -7.66 -0.77 -17.74
C GLY A 81 -8.47 0.13 -16.81
N LYS A 82 -8.68 -0.26 -15.54
CA LYS A 82 -9.46 0.51 -14.57
C LYS A 82 -8.58 1.55 -13.86
N ALA A 83 -9.19 2.67 -13.46
CA ALA A 83 -8.50 3.70 -12.69
C ALA A 83 -7.96 3.13 -11.37
N VAL A 84 -6.71 3.48 -11.05
CA VAL A 84 -6.05 3.06 -9.81
C VAL A 84 -6.44 3.96 -8.63
N SER A 85 -6.45 3.41 -7.42
CA SER A 85 -6.63 4.21 -6.21
C SER A 85 -5.34 4.95 -5.85
N LEU A 86 -5.48 6.10 -5.18
CA LEU A 86 -4.34 6.87 -4.68
C LEU A 86 -3.45 6.03 -3.74
N THR A 87 -4.06 5.22 -2.88
CA THR A 87 -3.34 4.33 -1.96
C THR A 87 -2.49 3.31 -2.69
N LEU A 88 -3.02 2.68 -3.76
CA LEU A 88 -2.27 1.71 -4.55
C LEU A 88 -1.08 2.37 -5.25
N LEU A 89 -1.28 3.58 -5.78
CA LEU A 89 -0.21 4.34 -6.40
C LEU A 89 0.88 4.72 -5.38
N ALA A 90 0.48 5.19 -4.20
CA ALA A 90 1.39 5.50 -3.10
C ALA A 90 2.22 4.29 -2.67
N GLN A 91 1.57 3.14 -2.43
CA GLN A 91 2.24 1.88 -2.07
C GLN A 91 3.24 1.44 -3.14
N THR A 92 2.90 1.62 -4.42
CA THR A 92 3.81 1.31 -5.53
C THR A 92 5.07 2.18 -5.46
N PHE A 93 4.93 3.46 -5.15
CA PHE A 93 6.08 4.37 -4.96
C PHE A 93 6.88 4.03 -3.70
N GLU A 94 6.22 3.73 -2.58
CA GLU A 94 6.88 3.29 -1.33
C GLU A 94 7.76 2.06 -1.57
N HIS A 95 7.23 1.07 -2.30
CA HIS A 95 7.97 -0.12 -2.70
C HIS A 95 9.09 0.19 -3.71
N ALA A 96 8.83 1.06 -4.69
CA ALA A 96 9.80 1.39 -5.73
C ALA A 96 11.00 2.20 -5.23
N PHE A 97 10.86 2.97 -4.15
CA PHE A 97 11.91 3.87 -3.66
C PHE A 97 12.25 3.68 -2.18
N ASN A 98 11.84 2.55 -1.59
CA ASN A 98 12.19 2.14 -0.23
C ASN A 98 12.00 3.25 0.83
N PHE A 99 10.81 3.87 0.83
CA PHE A 99 10.41 4.89 1.81
C PHE A 99 8.96 4.71 2.20
N SER A 100 8.48 5.48 3.19
CA SER A 100 7.06 5.52 3.52
C SER A 100 6.52 6.95 3.62
N PHE A 101 5.31 7.14 3.10
CA PHE A 101 4.48 8.31 3.30
C PHE A 101 3.81 8.32 4.68
N GLY A 102 3.67 7.15 5.31
CA GLY A 102 2.74 6.92 6.42
C GLY A 102 1.31 6.88 5.92
N SER A 103 0.63 8.04 5.91
CA SER A 103 -0.69 8.22 5.29
C SER A 103 -0.55 9.14 4.09
N ILE A 104 -0.86 8.63 2.88
CA ILE A 104 -0.85 9.45 1.65
C ILE A 104 -1.88 10.57 1.72
N TYR A 105 -3.04 10.34 2.34
CA TYR A 105 -4.08 11.34 2.50
C TYR A 105 -3.62 12.50 3.39
N ASP A 106 -2.86 12.24 4.46
CA ASP A 106 -2.29 13.32 5.27
C ASP A 106 -1.31 14.18 4.46
N LYS A 107 -0.56 13.55 3.55
CA LYS A 107 0.40 14.25 2.68
C LYS A 107 -0.31 15.03 1.59
N GLN A 108 -1.40 14.49 1.04
CA GLN A 108 -2.30 15.17 0.11
C GLN A 108 -2.93 16.40 0.77
N ASP A 109 -3.47 16.26 1.97
CA ASP A 109 -4.03 17.38 2.72
C ASP A 109 -2.96 18.43 3.04
N ALA A 110 -1.78 17.99 3.46
CA ALA A 110 -0.65 18.90 3.70
C ALA A 110 -0.20 19.61 2.43
N LEU A 111 -0.32 18.98 1.25
CA LEU A 111 -0.03 19.58 -0.04
C LEU A 111 -1.04 20.69 -0.36
N PHE A 112 -2.34 20.43 -0.25
CA PHE A 112 -3.39 21.40 -0.56
C PHE A 112 -3.52 22.53 0.47
N ARG A 113 -3.01 22.35 1.70
CA ARG A 113 -2.93 23.43 2.71
C ARG A 113 -1.76 24.40 2.50
N ARG A 114 -0.87 24.16 1.53
CA ARG A 114 0.27 25.06 1.25
C ARG A 114 -0.19 26.38 0.66
N LYS A 115 0.67 27.39 0.78
CA LYS A 115 0.50 28.65 0.02
C LYS A 115 0.46 28.34 -1.48
N PRO A 116 -0.36 29.04 -2.29
CA PRO A 116 -0.55 28.72 -3.71
C PRO A 116 0.75 28.57 -4.51
N PHE A 117 1.73 29.43 -4.26
CA PHE A 117 3.04 29.37 -4.95
C PHE A 117 3.91 28.15 -4.57
N ASN A 118 3.58 27.44 -3.49
CA ASN A 118 4.27 26.23 -3.06
C ASN A 118 3.51 24.95 -3.44
N LEU A 119 2.35 25.06 -4.10
CA LEU A 119 1.48 23.92 -4.42
C LEU A 119 2.19 22.93 -5.37
N THR A 120 2.88 23.46 -6.39
CA THR A 120 3.58 22.69 -7.44
C THR A 120 5.10 22.83 -7.36
N ARG A 121 5.64 23.19 -6.20
CA ARG A 121 7.05 23.57 -6.05
C ARG A 121 8.00 22.45 -6.44
N THR A 122 7.63 21.19 -6.23
CA THR A 122 8.46 20.04 -6.60
C THR A 122 8.48 19.86 -8.11
N LEU A 123 7.31 19.95 -8.75
CA LEU A 123 7.19 19.87 -10.20
C LEU A 123 7.93 21.03 -10.89
N ASP A 124 7.82 22.24 -10.35
CA ASP A 124 8.55 23.42 -10.84
C ASP A 124 10.07 23.22 -10.72
N PHE A 125 10.53 22.65 -9.61
CA PHE A 125 11.94 22.28 -9.44
C PHE A 125 12.38 21.26 -10.49
N LEU A 126 11.64 20.16 -10.68
CA LEU A 126 11.95 19.14 -11.68
C LEU A 126 11.95 19.69 -13.11
N LYS A 127 10.95 20.51 -13.46
CA LYS A 127 10.89 21.24 -14.74
C LYS A 127 12.13 22.10 -14.95
N SER A 128 12.58 22.81 -13.92
CA SER A 128 13.78 23.66 -14.01
C SER A 128 15.06 22.85 -14.29
N LEU A 129 15.17 21.62 -13.77
CA LEU A 129 16.32 20.75 -14.03
C LEU A 129 16.39 20.33 -15.50
N ILE A 130 15.24 20.03 -16.11
CA ILE A 130 15.14 19.66 -17.53
C ILE A 130 15.56 20.84 -18.41
N HIS A 131 15.01 22.03 -18.18
CA HIS A 131 15.38 23.22 -18.94
C HIS A 131 16.86 23.57 -18.81
N ARG A 132 17.45 23.43 -17.62
CA ARG A 132 18.90 23.63 -17.43
C ARG A 132 19.72 22.65 -18.26
N LYS A 133 19.30 21.39 -18.32
CA LYS A 133 19.98 20.36 -19.12
C LYS A 133 19.89 20.67 -20.61
N ASP A 134 18.73 21.07 -21.10
CA ASP A 134 18.48 21.48 -22.49
C ASP A 134 19.36 22.66 -22.91
N ASN A 135 19.35 23.74 -22.10
CA ASN A 135 20.23 24.90 -22.33
C ASN A 135 21.71 24.52 -22.35
N THR A 136 22.13 23.52 -21.58
CA THR A 136 23.53 23.06 -21.57
C THR A 136 23.88 22.26 -22.84
N ILE A 137 22.91 21.56 -23.43
CA ILE A 137 23.08 20.82 -24.69
C ILE A 137 23.15 21.80 -25.86
N ASN A 138 22.23 22.77 -25.92
CA ASN A 138 22.10 23.70 -27.05
C ASN A 138 23.19 24.78 -27.11
N ASN A 139 23.93 24.99 -26.01
CA ASN A 139 25.07 25.90 -25.93
C ASN A 139 26.43 25.20 -26.10
N ARG A 140 26.45 23.94 -26.57
CA ARG A 140 27.65 23.20 -26.98
C ARG A 140 27.65 23.02 -28.49
#